data_AF-A0A6P8UVE5-F1
#
_entry.id   AF-A0A6P8UVE5-F1
#
_cell.length_a   1.000
_cell.length_b   1.000
_cell.length_c   1.000
_cell.angle_alpha   90.00
_cell.angle_beta   90.00
_cell.angle_gamma   90.00
#
_symmetry.space_group_name_H-M   'P 1'
#
loop_
_entity.id
_entity.type
_entity.pdbx_description
1 polymer ?
#
loop_
_entity_poly.entity_id
_entity_poly.type
_entity_poly.pdbx_seq_one_letter_code
_entity_poly.pdbx_strand_id
1 'polypeptide(L)'
;MAQRGVQLDRETLISCPICLDLLKDPVTTSCGHSYCMKCIKGFWDGEDEKKIHSCPQCRQSFTSRPVLLKNTMLAALVEELKKNGPPHAPADLCYAGAGDVACDVCTGRKLRACKSCLVCLASYCDKHLQPHYESAVFKKHKLVEPSKKLQENICSRHDEVMKLFCRTDEQCICYLCSVDEHKGHDTVSAAAERAERQRELKRSPLNIQQRIQDGEKEVKRLQQEVEAVNGSADKAVEDSEKAFTELIRLMEKRSSDVKQKLRSQQKREVSRVRELQEKLEQEISELKRRDAELKLLSHTEDHNHFLHSYPSLSALSEPTHSSSINIRPLSYFEDVTAALSAVRDKLQDVLREEWTNISPTEVDVLLPAAEPATRAGFFKYSQEITLDPNTANTRLVLSEGGRKATFVKQQQSYSRHPDRFTGCYAQVLSRESLTGRCYWEVEWRGGAVRVAVAYKNISRAGWGDECVFGLNDKSWSLDCNKNSYSFCYNSIDTLVSGPQSSRVGVYLDHRAGVLSFYSVSEAMTLLHRVQTTFTQPLHAGVYLDYDYGNTSEFCKLK
;
A
#
# COMPACT_ATOMS: atom_id res chain seq x y z
N MET A 1 -35.93 74.47 -21.63
CA MET A 1 -34.61 74.13 -21.08
C MET A 1 -34.79 73.52 -19.70
N ALA A 2 -34.39 72.26 -19.51
CA ALA A 2 -34.15 71.64 -18.21
C ALA A 2 -33.12 70.52 -18.44
N GLN A 3 -31.87 70.77 -18.05
CA GLN A 3 -30.80 69.78 -18.08
C GLN A 3 -31.09 68.71 -17.02
N ARG A 4 -31.37 67.48 -17.46
CA ARG A 4 -31.26 66.29 -16.60
C ARG A 4 -29.77 66.02 -16.38
N GLY A 5 -29.24 66.44 -15.23
CA GLY A 5 -27.96 65.96 -14.73
C GLY A 5 -28.12 64.50 -14.30
N VAL A 6 -27.48 63.58 -15.02
CA VAL A 6 -27.40 62.17 -14.64
C VAL A 6 -26.46 62.07 -13.44
N GLN A 7 -26.99 61.71 -12.29
CA GLN A 7 -26.21 61.34 -11.11
C GLN A 7 -25.64 59.92 -11.37
N LEU A 8 -24.47 59.85 -12.01
CA LEU A 8 -23.73 58.60 -12.21
C LEU A 8 -23.23 58.08 -10.85
N ASP A 9 -23.63 56.87 -10.50
CA ASP A 9 -23.23 56.22 -9.26
C ASP A 9 -21.72 55.91 -9.27
N ARG A 10 -20.97 56.58 -8.39
CA ARG A 10 -19.51 56.64 -8.40
C ARG A 10 -18.86 55.27 -8.16
N GLU A 11 -19.60 54.32 -7.56
CA GLU A 11 -19.16 52.95 -7.31
C GLU A 11 -19.26 52.05 -8.54
N THR A 12 -20.30 52.22 -9.37
CA THR A 12 -20.48 51.42 -10.61
C THR A 12 -19.43 51.70 -11.69
N LEU A 13 -18.82 52.90 -11.69
CA LEU A 13 -17.75 53.27 -12.63
C LEU A 13 -16.39 52.65 -12.29
N ILE A 14 -16.22 52.14 -11.07
CA ILE A 14 -14.92 51.70 -10.53
C ILE A 14 -14.97 50.20 -10.12
N SER A 15 -16.09 49.53 -10.38
CA SER A 15 -16.23 48.08 -10.28
C SER A 15 -15.73 47.37 -11.54
N CYS A 16 -15.10 46.20 -11.37
CA CYS A 16 -14.72 45.34 -12.48
C CYS A 16 -15.93 44.53 -12.97
N PRO A 17 -16.31 44.60 -14.26
CA PRO A 17 -17.45 43.84 -14.78
C PRO A 17 -17.30 42.31 -14.75
N ILE A 18 -16.08 41.79 -14.58
CA ILE A 18 -15.80 40.34 -14.57
C ILE A 18 -15.96 39.76 -13.17
N CYS A 19 -15.32 40.36 -12.16
CA CYS A 19 -15.38 39.86 -10.79
C CYS A 19 -16.39 40.61 -9.91
N LEU A 20 -17.01 41.67 -10.42
CA LEU A 20 -18.00 42.53 -9.75
C LEU A 20 -17.49 43.26 -8.49
N ASP A 21 -16.19 43.14 -8.19
CA ASP A 21 -15.50 43.85 -7.12
C ASP A 21 -14.87 45.16 -7.60
N LEU A 22 -14.50 46.04 -6.66
CA LEU A 22 -13.68 47.23 -6.90
C LEU A 22 -12.38 46.87 -7.65
N LEU A 23 -12.02 47.66 -8.66
CA LEU A 23 -10.88 47.38 -9.55
C LEU A 23 -9.55 47.21 -8.79
N LYS A 24 -8.92 46.03 -8.93
CA LYS A 24 -7.57 45.73 -8.43
C LYS A 24 -6.58 45.77 -9.59
N ASP A 25 -5.60 46.68 -9.50
CA ASP A 25 -4.70 47.03 -10.60
C ASP A 25 -5.47 47.31 -11.90
N PRO A 26 -6.29 48.38 -11.92
CA PRO A 26 -7.16 48.69 -13.05
C PRO A 26 -6.36 48.83 -14.33
N VAL A 27 -6.84 48.20 -15.40
CA VAL A 27 -6.36 48.39 -16.76
C VAL A 27 -7.51 48.83 -17.62
N THR A 28 -7.23 49.68 -18.60
CA THR A 28 -8.24 50.16 -19.54
C THR A 28 -7.86 49.68 -20.93
N THR A 29 -8.78 48.95 -21.56
CA THR A 29 -8.62 48.48 -22.94
C THR A 29 -8.77 49.64 -23.92
N SER A 30 -8.32 49.48 -25.16
CA SER A 30 -8.43 50.55 -26.17
C SER A 30 -9.87 50.94 -26.54
N CYS A 31 -10.85 50.09 -26.19
CA CYS A 31 -12.28 50.41 -26.30
C CYS A 31 -12.84 51.22 -25.11
N GLY A 32 -11.99 51.59 -24.14
CA GLY A 32 -12.36 52.44 -23.00
C GLY A 32 -12.91 51.70 -21.78
N HIS A 33 -13.10 50.39 -21.85
CA HIS A 33 -13.59 49.59 -20.72
C HIS A 33 -12.45 49.16 -19.79
N SER A 34 -12.72 49.22 -18.48
CA SER A 34 -11.74 48.97 -17.43
C SER A 34 -12.01 47.70 -16.64
N TYR A 35 -10.95 46.95 -16.34
CA TYR A 35 -11.00 45.66 -15.66
C TYR A 35 -9.85 45.51 -14.66
N CYS A 36 -9.95 44.57 -13.74
CA CYS A 36 -8.77 44.13 -12.98
C CYS A 36 -7.78 43.47 -13.95
N MET A 37 -6.50 43.80 -13.84
CA MET A 37 -5.42 43.24 -14.68
C MET A 37 -5.50 41.71 -14.77
N LYS A 38 -5.72 41.02 -13.64
CA LYS A 38 -5.83 39.56 -13.60
C LYS A 38 -7.08 39.03 -14.29
N CYS A 39 -8.21 39.71 -14.13
CA CYS A 39 -9.50 39.26 -14.69
C CYS A 39 -9.50 39.32 -16.22
N ILE A 40 -9.01 40.41 -16.82
CA ILE A 40 -8.95 40.51 -18.28
C ILE A 40 -7.87 39.61 -18.88
N LYS A 41 -6.76 39.38 -18.17
CA LYS A 41 -5.75 38.39 -18.60
C LYS A 41 -6.34 36.98 -18.60
N GLY A 42 -6.98 36.55 -17.51
CA GLY A 42 -7.62 35.25 -17.43
C GLY A 42 -8.74 35.06 -18.46
N PHE A 43 -9.49 36.11 -18.78
CA PHE A 43 -10.48 36.08 -19.86
C PHE A 43 -9.83 35.81 -21.23
N TRP A 44 -8.72 36.48 -21.55
CA TRP A 44 -7.99 36.24 -22.80
C TRP A 44 -7.22 34.92 -22.81
N ASP A 45 -6.66 34.49 -21.68
CA ASP A 45 -5.93 33.21 -21.55
C ASP A 45 -6.87 32.01 -21.82
N GLY A 46 -8.17 32.13 -21.50
CA GLY A 46 -9.18 31.14 -21.87
C GLY A 46 -9.64 31.19 -23.34
N GLU A 47 -9.42 32.31 -24.05
CA GLU A 47 -9.73 32.47 -25.48
C GLU A 47 -8.50 32.24 -26.40
N ASP A 48 -7.31 31.99 -25.84
CA ASP A 48 -6.06 31.79 -26.61
C ASP A 48 -6.11 30.56 -27.55
N GLU A 49 -7.03 29.61 -27.33
CA GLU A 49 -7.32 28.51 -28.28
C GLU A 49 -7.99 28.99 -29.58
N LYS A 50 -8.65 30.16 -29.58
CA LYS A 50 -9.41 30.71 -30.72
C LYS A 50 -8.73 31.90 -31.40
N LYS A 51 -7.57 32.38 -30.91
CA LYS A 51 -6.83 33.56 -31.41
C LYS A 51 -7.65 34.84 -31.54
N ILE A 52 -8.73 34.98 -30.76
CA ILE A 52 -9.58 36.18 -30.75
C ILE A 52 -9.43 36.81 -29.37
N HIS A 53 -8.94 38.05 -29.32
CA HIS A 53 -8.93 38.83 -28.07
C HIS A 53 -10.04 39.86 -28.16
N SER A 54 -11.09 39.70 -27.36
CA SER A 54 -12.24 40.60 -27.38
C SER A 54 -12.43 41.31 -26.04
N CYS A 55 -13.10 42.46 -26.07
CA CYS A 55 -13.56 43.13 -24.86
C CYS A 55 -14.79 42.41 -24.28
N PRO A 56 -14.78 41.98 -22.99
CA PRO A 56 -15.93 41.32 -22.37
C PRO A 56 -17.25 42.11 -22.42
N GLN A 57 -17.17 43.44 -22.34
CA GLN A 57 -18.35 44.30 -22.25
C GLN A 57 -18.93 44.70 -23.61
N CYS A 58 -18.10 45.14 -24.57
CA CYS A 58 -18.57 45.61 -25.88
C CYS A 58 -18.26 44.65 -27.04
N ARG A 59 -17.56 43.54 -26.78
CA ARG A 59 -17.17 42.52 -27.77
C ARG A 59 -16.30 43.04 -28.92
N GLN A 60 -15.74 44.25 -28.80
CA GLN A 60 -14.77 44.75 -29.77
C GLN A 60 -13.55 43.83 -29.80
N SER A 61 -13.21 43.35 -30.99
CA SER A 61 -12.07 42.46 -31.23
C SER A 61 -10.78 43.25 -31.43
N PHE A 62 -9.67 42.72 -30.94
CA PHE A 62 -8.32 43.26 -31.10
C PHE A 62 -7.50 42.35 -32.03
N THR A 63 -6.82 42.94 -33.02
CA THR A 63 -6.06 42.20 -34.05
C THR A 63 -4.88 41.41 -33.48
N SER A 64 -4.36 41.84 -32.34
CA SER A 64 -3.32 41.17 -31.56
C SER A 64 -3.60 41.39 -30.07
N ARG A 65 -3.02 40.55 -29.20
CA ARG A 65 -3.22 40.63 -27.76
C ARG A 65 -2.78 42.00 -27.24
N PRO A 66 -3.70 42.81 -26.66
CA PRO A 66 -3.33 44.14 -26.20
C PRO A 66 -2.32 44.09 -25.05
N VAL A 67 -1.30 44.94 -25.11
CA VAL A 67 -0.38 45.15 -23.98
C VAL A 67 -1.13 45.94 -22.91
N LEU A 68 -1.30 45.34 -21.73
CA LEU A 68 -2.03 45.94 -20.63
C LEU A 68 -1.08 46.75 -19.74
N LEU A 69 -1.35 48.05 -19.66
CA LEU A 69 -0.70 48.96 -18.71
C LEU A 69 -1.69 49.34 -17.61
N LYS A 70 -1.18 49.47 -16.39
CA LYS A 70 -1.98 49.90 -15.23
C LYS A 70 -2.44 51.35 -15.44
N ASN A 71 -3.74 51.57 -15.33
CA ASN A 71 -4.33 52.90 -15.32
C ASN A 71 -4.12 53.52 -13.93
N THR A 72 -3.14 54.41 -13.82
CA THR A 72 -2.75 55.05 -12.56
C THR A 72 -3.82 55.98 -12.00
N MET A 73 -4.65 56.60 -12.85
CA MET A 73 -5.74 57.48 -12.43
C MET A 73 -6.88 56.69 -11.79
N LEU A 74 -7.32 55.58 -12.41
CA LEU A 74 -8.32 54.70 -11.82
C LEU A 74 -7.79 54.05 -10.53
N ALA A 75 -6.51 53.70 -10.48
CA ALA A 75 -5.89 53.17 -9.27
C ALA A 75 -5.92 54.21 -8.14
N ALA A 76 -5.62 55.49 -8.43
CA ALA A 76 -5.70 56.56 -7.44
C ALA A 76 -7.14 56.79 -6.95
N LEU A 77 -8.14 56.77 -7.85
CA LEU A 77 -9.56 56.90 -7.52
C LEU A 77 -10.07 55.74 -6.65
N VAL A 78 -9.66 54.50 -6.95
CA VAL A 78 -9.95 53.31 -6.12
C VAL A 78 -9.40 53.48 -4.70
N GLU A 79 -8.16 53.94 -4.58
CA GLU A 79 -7.51 54.14 -3.28
C GLU A 79 -8.11 55.32 -2.51
N GLU A 80 -8.56 56.36 -3.21
CA GLU A 80 -9.26 57.49 -2.60
C GLU A 80 -10.64 57.09 -2.08
N LEU A 81 -11.38 56.22 -2.80
CA LEU A 81 -12.64 55.65 -2.30
C LEU A 81 -12.45 54.75 -1.08
N LYS A 82 -11.36 53.96 -1.05
CA LYS A 82 -11.00 53.17 0.13
C LYS A 82 -10.63 54.03 1.35
N LYS A 83 -10.06 55.22 1.13
CA LYS A 83 -9.63 56.15 2.20
C LYS A 83 -10.72 57.12 2.66
N ASN A 84 -11.62 57.54 1.77
CA ASN A 84 -12.62 58.58 2.02
C ASN A 84 -14.05 58.05 2.23
N GLY A 85 -14.25 56.74 2.40
CA GLY A 85 -15.54 56.23 2.87
C GLY A 85 -15.75 56.60 4.35
N PRO A 86 -16.78 57.39 4.73
CA PRO A 86 -17.28 57.36 6.10
C PRO A 86 -17.82 55.94 6.37
N PRO A 87 -17.85 55.46 7.63
CA PRO A 87 -18.44 54.17 7.98
C PRO A 87 -19.97 54.25 7.90
N HIS A 88 -20.51 54.41 6.69
CA HIS A 88 -21.92 54.29 6.38
C HIS A 88 -22.05 53.56 5.04
N ALA A 89 -22.31 52.26 5.16
CA ALA A 89 -22.82 51.45 4.06
C ALA A 89 -24.15 52.04 3.53
N PRO A 90 -24.47 51.87 2.22
CA PRO A 90 -25.73 52.31 1.65
C PRO A 90 -26.93 51.71 2.40
N ALA A 91 -28.03 52.47 2.43
CA ALA A 91 -29.23 52.24 3.23
C ALA A 91 -29.98 50.89 2.98
N ASP A 92 -29.42 49.99 2.18
CA ASP A 92 -29.92 48.63 1.94
C ASP A 92 -29.17 47.54 2.71
N LEU A 93 -28.08 47.85 3.43
CA LEU A 93 -27.30 46.87 4.20
C LEU A 93 -27.67 46.79 5.70
N CYS A 94 -28.71 47.50 6.14
CA CYS A 94 -29.14 47.47 7.54
C CYS A 94 -30.11 46.31 7.85
N TYR A 95 -30.59 45.55 6.86
CA TYR A 95 -31.47 44.40 7.08
C TYR A 95 -30.66 43.12 7.28
N ALA A 96 -31.15 42.22 8.15
CA ALA A 96 -30.47 40.96 8.41
C ALA A 96 -30.62 40.00 7.21
N GLY A 97 -29.49 39.60 6.60
CA GLY A 97 -29.43 38.62 5.51
C GLY A 97 -29.27 37.16 5.99
N ALA A 98 -29.15 36.23 5.03
CA ALA A 98 -28.95 34.80 5.29
C ALA A 98 -27.56 34.54 5.91
N GLY A 99 -27.49 34.59 7.24
CA GLY A 99 -26.21 34.50 7.96
C GLY A 99 -26.13 35.45 9.14
N ASP A 100 -26.85 36.57 9.08
CA ASP A 100 -26.85 37.60 10.10
C ASP A 100 -27.74 37.27 11.30
N VAL A 101 -27.44 37.90 12.44
CA VAL A 101 -28.32 37.93 13.62
C VAL A 101 -29.28 39.10 13.47
N ALA A 102 -30.58 38.83 13.55
CA ALA A 102 -31.60 39.86 13.42
C ALA A 102 -31.86 40.57 14.76
N CYS A 103 -32.28 41.84 14.71
CA CYS A 103 -32.71 42.57 15.89
C CYS A 103 -34.06 42.06 16.40
N ASP A 104 -34.14 41.75 17.68
CA ASP A 104 -35.32 41.15 18.31
C ASP A 104 -36.45 42.16 18.57
N VAL A 105 -36.12 43.45 18.62
CA VAL A 105 -37.07 44.54 18.92
C VAL A 105 -37.69 45.15 17.64
N CYS A 106 -37.05 44.98 16.48
CA CYS A 106 -37.59 45.48 15.22
C CYS A 106 -38.94 44.85 14.88
N THR A 107 -39.96 45.68 14.69
CA THR A 107 -41.26 45.27 14.16
C THR A 107 -41.22 45.27 12.63
N GLY A 108 -41.64 44.17 11.99
CA GLY A 108 -41.61 44.02 10.53
C GLY A 108 -40.29 43.47 9.99
N ARG A 109 -39.72 44.08 8.93
CA ARG A 109 -38.43 43.65 8.36
C ARG A 109 -37.30 43.94 9.36
N LYS A 110 -36.69 42.89 9.91
CA LYS A 110 -35.71 43.01 10.99
C LYS A 110 -34.36 43.56 10.50
N LEU A 111 -33.84 44.54 11.22
CA LEU A 111 -32.50 45.07 10.99
C LEU A 111 -31.44 44.09 11.51
N ARG A 112 -30.22 44.12 10.94
CA ARG A 112 -29.07 43.39 11.48
C ARG A 112 -28.75 43.89 12.89
N ALA A 113 -28.56 42.96 13.81
CA ALA A 113 -28.12 43.27 15.15
C ALA A 113 -26.64 43.68 15.15
N CYS A 114 -26.30 44.69 15.94
CA CYS A 114 -24.95 45.19 16.13
C CYS A 114 -24.33 44.70 17.45
N LYS A 115 -25.17 44.49 18.48
CA LYS A 115 -24.78 43.83 19.74
C LYS A 115 -25.91 42.97 20.29
N SER A 116 -25.56 41.96 21.08
CA SER A 116 -26.48 41.24 21.95
C SER A 116 -26.25 41.62 23.41
N CYS A 117 -27.32 41.74 24.18
CA CYS A 117 -27.25 42.00 25.61
C CYS A 117 -27.39 40.69 26.38
N LEU A 118 -26.41 40.38 27.23
CA LEU A 118 -26.42 39.18 28.07
C LEU A 118 -27.40 39.26 29.25
N VAL A 119 -27.98 40.44 29.51
CA VAL A 119 -28.97 40.64 30.58
C VAL A 119 -30.38 40.65 30.01
N CYS A 120 -30.61 41.33 28.89
CA CYS A 120 -31.92 41.34 28.23
C CYS A 120 -32.17 40.09 27.37
N LEU A 121 -31.14 39.27 27.14
CA LEU A 121 -31.16 38.07 26.30
C LEU A 121 -31.69 38.32 24.87
N ALA A 122 -31.39 39.51 24.35
CA ALA A 122 -31.87 40.00 23.07
C ALA A 122 -30.75 40.68 22.27
N SER A 123 -30.90 40.63 20.96
CA SER A 123 -30.01 41.23 19.97
C SER A 123 -30.62 42.53 19.42
N TYR A 124 -29.81 43.57 19.35
CA TYR A 124 -30.25 44.93 19.04
C TYR A 124 -29.51 45.47 17.82
N CYS A 125 -30.24 46.08 16.88
CA CYS A 125 -29.65 46.98 15.89
C CYS A 125 -29.25 48.29 16.58
N ASP A 126 -28.43 49.12 15.92
CA ASP A 126 -27.90 50.35 16.52
C ASP A 126 -28.98 51.26 17.12
N LYS A 127 -30.15 51.35 16.46
CA LYS A 127 -31.28 52.16 16.96
C LYS A 127 -31.82 51.64 18.29
N HIS A 128 -32.08 50.34 18.40
CA HIS A 128 -32.62 49.74 19.62
C HIS A 128 -31.54 49.49 20.69
N LEU A 129 -30.27 49.67 20.35
CA LEU A 129 -29.16 49.59 21.28
C LEU A 129 -28.94 50.90 22.05
N GLN A 130 -29.34 52.05 21.51
CA GLN A 130 -29.16 53.38 22.14
C GLN A 130 -29.56 53.46 23.62
N PRO A 131 -30.70 52.88 24.07
CA PRO A 131 -31.08 52.90 25.48
C PRO A 131 -30.02 52.28 26.41
N HIS A 132 -29.23 51.32 25.92
CA HIS A 132 -28.14 50.69 26.69
C HIS A 132 -26.95 51.64 26.92
N TYR A 133 -26.79 52.68 26.10
CA TYR A 133 -25.75 53.69 26.26
C TYR A 133 -26.23 54.93 27.00
N GLU A 134 -27.49 55.31 26.83
CA GLU A 134 -28.00 56.59 27.33
C GLU A 134 -28.63 56.45 28.73
N SER A 135 -29.37 55.37 28.98
CA SER A 135 -30.06 55.16 30.26
C SER A 135 -29.10 54.67 31.35
N ALA A 136 -29.09 55.35 32.49
CA ALA A 136 -28.32 54.95 33.66
C ALA A 136 -28.65 53.52 34.16
N VAL A 137 -29.88 53.05 33.91
CA VAL A 137 -30.33 51.71 34.29
C VAL A 137 -29.69 50.64 33.40
N PHE A 138 -29.60 50.89 32.09
CA PHE A 138 -29.12 49.90 31.11
C PHE A 138 -27.61 49.97 30.85
N LYS A 139 -26.91 51.03 31.28
CA LYS A 139 -25.43 51.16 31.16
C LYS A 139 -24.64 50.02 31.80
N LYS A 140 -25.23 49.32 32.78
CA LYS A 140 -24.59 48.18 33.47
C LYS A 140 -24.74 46.86 32.70
N HIS A 141 -25.57 46.83 31.67
CA HIS A 141 -25.78 45.62 30.89
C HIS A 141 -24.55 45.30 30.02
N LYS A 142 -24.10 44.04 30.06
CA LYS A 142 -22.95 43.60 29.27
C LYS A 142 -23.39 43.31 27.83
N LEU A 143 -22.84 44.08 26.90
CA LEU A 143 -23.04 43.91 25.46
C LEU A 143 -21.90 43.08 24.84
N VAL A 144 -22.26 42.14 23.96
CA VAL A 144 -21.33 41.25 23.24
C VAL A 144 -21.63 41.25 21.75
N GLU A 145 -20.74 40.65 20.94
CA GLU A 145 -21.00 40.44 19.52
C GLU A 145 -22.31 39.65 19.30
N PRO A 146 -23.09 39.98 18.27
CA PRO A 146 -24.34 39.28 17.97
C PRO A 146 -24.11 37.78 17.77
N SER A 147 -24.92 36.96 18.44
CA SER A 147 -24.90 35.49 18.27
C SER A 147 -26.30 34.95 18.05
N LYS A 148 -26.46 34.08 17.04
CA LYS A 148 -27.73 33.35 16.79
C LYS A 148 -28.07 32.38 17.92
N LYS A 149 -27.06 31.99 18.69
CA LYS A 149 -27.12 30.98 19.75
C LYS A 149 -27.03 31.63 21.13
N LEU A 150 -27.50 32.88 21.25
CA LEU A 150 -27.43 33.63 22.52
C LEU A 150 -28.10 32.85 23.65
N GLN A 151 -29.28 32.26 23.37
CA GLN A 151 -30.04 31.44 24.30
C GLN A 151 -29.34 30.12 24.68
N GLU A 152 -28.48 29.56 23.83
CA GLU A 152 -27.69 28.36 24.17
C GLU A 152 -26.63 28.64 25.26
N ASN A 153 -26.36 29.91 25.58
CA ASN A 153 -25.44 30.29 26.66
C ASN A 153 -26.16 30.52 28.00
N ILE A 154 -27.47 30.26 28.07
CA ILE A 154 -28.29 30.46 29.28
C ILE A 154 -28.66 29.10 29.85
N CYS A 155 -28.48 28.96 31.16
CA CYS A 155 -28.88 27.76 31.87
C CYS A 155 -30.39 27.62 31.87
N SER A 156 -30.90 26.57 31.23
CA SER A 156 -32.34 26.29 31.14
C SER A 156 -33.03 26.12 32.50
N ARG A 157 -32.30 25.70 33.54
CA ARG A 157 -32.84 25.49 34.89
C ARG A 157 -32.89 26.77 35.73
N HIS A 158 -31.92 27.66 35.53
CA HIS A 158 -31.67 28.80 36.43
C HIS A 158 -31.82 30.17 35.74
N ASP A 159 -32.06 30.18 34.43
CA ASP A 159 -32.13 31.39 33.59
C ASP A 159 -30.91 32.32 33.73
N GLU A 160 -29.74 31.70 34.02
CA GLU A 160 -28.48 32.40 34.30
C GLU A 160 -27.44 32.08 33.24
N VAL A 161 -26.60 33.07 32.91
CA VAL A 161 -25.55 32.90 31.89
C VAL A 161 -24.55 31.82 32.35
N MET A 162 -24.32 30.84 31.49
CA MET A 162 -23.33 29.79 31.69
C MET A 162 -21.92 30.37 31.53
N LYS A 163 -21.29 30.69 32.66
CA LYS A 163 -19.93 31.27 32.71
C LYS A 163 -18.87 30.28 33.15
N LEU A 164 -19.29 29.09 33.60
CA LEU A 164 -18.42 28.03 34.08
C LEU A 164 -18.44 26.86 33.09
N PHE A 165 -17.40 26.04 33.12
CA PHE A 165 -17.31 24.79 32.37
C PHE A 165 -16.97 23.68 33.36
N CYS A 166 -17.80 22.63 33.37
CA CYS A 166 -17.53 21.42 34.12
C CYS A 166 -16.69 20.48 33.26
N ARG A 167 -15.46 20.18 33.69
CA ARG A 167 -14.56 19.25 32.98
C ARG A 167 -14.99 17.81 33.15
N THR A 168 -15.61 17.48 34.27
CA THR A 168 -16.13 16.14 34.56
C THR A 168 -17.24 15.74 33.58
N ASP A 169 -18.17 16.66 33.30
CA ASP A 169 -19.33 16.41 32.42
C ASP A 169 -19.21 17.07 31.03
N GLU A 170 -18.07 17.69 30.75
CA GLU A 170 -17.74 18.38 29.50
C GLU A 170 -18.78 19.39 28.98
N GLN A 171 -19.40 20.15 29.88
CA GLN A 171 -20.47 21.09 29.52
C GLN A 171 -20.33 22.47 30.18
N CYS A 172 -20.85 23.49 29.50
CA CYS A 172 -20.99 24.84 30.06
C CYS A 172 -22.14 24.86 31.08
N ILE A 173 -21.92 25.45 32.25
CA ILE A 173 -22.90 25.53 33.34
C ILE A 173 -22.95 26.94 33.95
N CYS A 174 -24.04 27.28 34.63
CA CYS A 174 -24.12 28.51 35.43
C CYS A 174 -23.57 28.30 36.86
N TYR A 175 -23.43 29.39 37.62
CA TYR A 175 -22.94 29.33 39.01
C TYR A 175 -23.83 28.49 39.92
N LEU A 176 -25.16 28.57 39.77
CA LEU A 176 -26.09 27.80 40.60
C LEU A 176 -25.97 26.29 40.33
N CYS A 177 -25.78 25.88 39.08
CA CYS A 177 -25.48 24.49 38.73
C CYS A 177 -24.20 23.97 39.41
N SER A 178 -23.17 24.81 39.57
CA SER A 178 -21.89 24.40 40.19
C SER A 178 -21.98 24.09 41.68
N VAL A 179 -22.97 24.68 42.38
CA VAL A 179 -23.17 24.51 43.82
C VAL A 179 -24.29 23.51 44.17
N ASP A 180 -25.05 23.08 43.15
CA ASP A 180 -26.15 22.12 43.26
C ASP A 180 -25.79 20.80 42.56
N GLU A 181 -26.28 20.55 41.34
CA GLU A 181 -26.06 19.29 40.60
C GLU A 181 -24.58 18.94 40.35
N HIS A 182 -23.73 19.93 40.08
CA HIS A 182 -22.31 19.72 39.79
C HIS A 182 -21.42 19.94 41.03
N LYS A 183 -22.00 19.85 42.23
CA LYS A 183 -21.27 20.06 43.47
C LYS A 183 -20.18 19.01 43.65
N GLY A 184 -18.93 19.47 43.67
CA GLY A 184 -17.74 18.62 43.82
C GLY A 184 -17.11 18.16 42.50
N HIS A 185 -17.66 18.54 41.35
CA HIS A 185 -17.03 18.31 40.05
C HIS A 185 -15.90 19.33 39.79
N ASP A 186 -14.99 19.00 38.87
CA ASP A 186 -13.94 19.93 38.44
C ASP A 186 -14.56 21.02 37.56
N THR A 187 -14.81 22.19 38.15
CA THR A 187 -15.41 23.33 37.47
C THR A 187 -14.42 24.47 37.36
N VAL A 188 -14.24 24.97 36.14
CA VAL A 188 -13.41 26.14 35.84
C VAL A 188 -14.24 27.22 35.16
N SER A 189 -13.70 28.42 34.99
CA SER A 189 -14.38 29.42 34.15
C SER A 189 -14.34 28.99 32.67
N ALA A 190 -15.43 29.19 31.94
CA ALA A 190 -15.51 28.87 30.52
C ALA A 190 -14.44 29.63 29.69
N ALA A 191 -14.07 30.84 30.14
CA ALA A 191 -12.99 31.61 29.52
C ALA A 191 -11.61 30.95 29.71
N ALA A 192 -11.34 30.42 30.90
CA ALA A 192 -10.08 29.72 31.18
C ALA A 192 -9.98 28.40 30.40
N GLU A 193 -11.04 27.59 30.40
CA GLU A 193 -11.09 26.34 29.62
C GLU A 193 -10.89 26.60 28.12
N ARG A 194 -11.58 27.61 27.58
CA ARG A 194 -11.38 28.01 26.18
C ARG A 194 -9.94 28.38 25.90
N ALA A 195 -9.29 29.15 26.78
CA ALA A 195 -7.89 29.54 26.60
C ALA A 195 -6.94 28.33 26.64
N GLU A 196 -7.26 27.28 27.40
CA GLU A 196 -6.53 26.02 27.41
C GLU A 196 -6.75 25.21 26.13
N ARG A 197 -7.99 24.90 25.77
CA ARG A 197 -8.31 24.17 24.53
C ARG A 197 -7.83 24.91 23.27
N GLN A 198 -7.83 26.25 23.28
CA GLN A 198 -7.32 27.05 22.18
C GLN A 198 -5.78 27.03 22.08
N ARG A 199 -5.05 26.75 23.17
CA ARG A 199 -3.60 26.47 23.11
C ARG A 199 -3.32 25.09 22.54
N GLU A 200 -4.11 24.09 22.89
CA GLU A 200 -4.00 22.73 22.33
C GLU A 200 -4.32 22.71 20.83
N LEU A 201 -5.40 23.39 20.43
CA LEU A 201 -5.82 23.51 19.04
C LEU A 201 -4.78 24.22 18.16
N LYS A 202 -3.90 25.06 18.72
CA LYS A 202 -2.78 25.66 17.96
C LYS A 202 -1.67 24.66 17.63
N ARG A 203 -1.58 23.52 18.32
CA ARG A 203 -0.58 22.48 18.06
C ARG A 203 -1.04 21.48 16.99
N SER A 204 -2.35 21.34 16.76
CA SER A 204 -2.90 20.37 15.80
C SER A 204 -2.57 20.66 14.32
N PRO A 205 -2.49 21.92 13.82
CA PRO A 205 -2.19 22.18 12.41
C PRO A 205 -0.78 21.73 12.03
N LEU A 206 0.19 21.90 12.92
CA LEU A 206 1.58 21.45 12.71
C LEU A 206 1.67 19.92 12.65
N ASN A 207 0.96 19.21 13.52
CA ASN A 207 0.90 17.74 13.49
C ASN A 207 0.25 17.22 12.20
N ILE A 208 -0.86 17.83 11.78
CA ILE A 208 -1.54 17.47 10.53
C ILE A 208 -0.63 17.73 9.31
N GLN A 209 0.02 18.90 9.26
CA GLN A 209 0.97 19.21 8.18
C GLN A 209 2.14 18.23 8.12
N GLN A 210 2.68 17.83 9.28
CA GLN A 210 3.74 16.83 9.36
C GLN A 210 3.25 15.47 8.81
N ARG A 211 2.05 15.02 9.20
CA ARG A 211 1.47 13.77 8.70
C ARG A 211 1.18 13.80 7.19
N ILE A 212 0.75 14.95 6.67
CA ILE A 212 0.58 15.13 5.21
C ILE A 212 1.93 14.99 4.52
N GLN A 213 2.95 15.70 5.00
CA GLN A 213 4.29 15.66 4.41
C GLN A 213 4.90 14.25 4.45
N ASP A 214 4.72 13.54 5.57
CA ASP A 214 5.22 12.17 5.69
C ASP A 214 4.43 11.22 4.78
N GLY A 215 3.10 11.37 4.68
CA GLY A 215 2.27 10.63 3.72
C GLY A 215 2.69 10.87 2.27
N GLU A 216 2.98 12.11 1.88
CA GLU A 216 3.47 12.45 0.53
C GLU A 216 4.83 11.80 0.22
N LYS A 217 5.74 11.73 1.20
CA LYS A 217 7.02 11.01 1.05
C LYS A 217 6.80 9.51 0.84
N GLU A 218 5.89 8.91 1.61
CA GLU A 218 5.56 7.48 1.49
C GLU A 218 4.96 7.18 0.11
N VAL A 219 4.04 8.01 -0.38
CA VAL A 219 3.47 7.88 -1.73
C VAL A 219 4.57 7.95 -2.80
N LYS A 220 5.50 8.89 -2.68
CA LYS A 220 6.61 9.01 -3.62
C LYS A 220 7.52 7.77 -3.60
N ARG A 221 7.78 7.19 -2.43
CA ARG A 221 8.56 5.94 -2.32
C ARG A 221 7.83 4.77 -2.98
N LEU A 222 6.52 4.66 -2.79
CA LEU A 222 5.70 3.62 -3.44
C LEU A 222 5.70 3.76 -4.97
N GLN A 223 5.66 4.99 -5.49
CA GLN A 223 5.79 5.23 -6.94
C GLN A 223 7.14 4.76 -7.48
N GLN A 224 8.23 5.03 -6.76
CA GLN A 224 9.57 4.53 -7.14
C GLN A 224 9.64 3.00 -7.10
N GLU A 225 9.00 2.35 -6.14
CA GLU A 225 8.94 0.89 -6.06
C GLU A 225 8.18 0.30 -7.25
N VAL A 226 7.05 0.90 -7.63
CA VAL A 226 6.29 0.48 -8.83
C VAL A 226 7.14 0.60 -10.09
N GLU A 227 7.85 1.71 -10.27
CA GLU A 227 8.78 1.89 -11.40
C GLU A 227 9.90 0.84 -11.38
N ALA A 228 10.46 0.53 -10.21
CA ALA A 228 11.49 -0.49 -10.06
C ALA A 228 10.99 -1.90 -10.38
N VAL A 229 9.79 -2.26 -9.93
CA VAL A 229 9.15 -3.55 -10.23
C VAL A 229 8.90 -3.68 -11.73
N ASN A 230 8.33 -2.65 -12.36
CA ASN A 230 8.10 -2.65 -13.81
C ASN A 230 9.42 -2.80 -14.58
N GLY A 231 10.43 -2.00 -14.24
CA GLY A 231 11.75 -2.09 -14.89
C GLY A 231 12.44 -3.44 -14.69
N SER A 232 12.26 -4.06 -13.51
CA SER A 232 12.79 -5.41 -13.25
C SER A 232 12.04 -6.48 -14.06
N ALA A 233 10.72 -6.36 -14.19
CA ALA A 233 9.90 -7.28 -14.96
C ALA A 233 10.24 -7.20 -16.46
N ASP A 234 10.31 -5.99 -17.02
CA ASP A 234 10.67 -5.76 -18.42
C ASP A 234 12.06 -6.35 -18.74
N LYS A 235 13.04 -6.13 -17.84
CA LYS A 235 14.38 -6.70 -17.98
C LYS A 235 14.37 -8.23 -17.94
N ALA A 236 13.61 -8.83 -17.02
CA ALA A 236 13.50 -10.29 -16.93
C ALA A 236 12.86 -10.89 -18.19
N VAL A 237 11.88 -10.20 -18.78
CA VAL A 237 11.29 -10.58 -20.08
C VAL A 237 12.34 -10.51 -21.18
N GLU A 238 13.07 -9.39 -21.30
CA GLU A 238 14.11 -9.21 -22.32
C GLU A 238 15.22 -10.28 -22.21
N ASP A 239 15.71 -10.53 -20.99
CA ASP A 239 16.73 -11.56 -20.72
C ASP A 239 16.20 -12.96 -21.08
N SER A 240 14.92 -13.24 -20.80
CA SER A 240 14.27 -14.52 -21.14
C SER A 240 14.12 -14.69 -22.67
N GLU A 241 13.63 -13.66 -23.37
CA GLU A 241 13.50 -13.66 -24.83
C GLU A 241 14.84 -13.89 -25.52
N LYS A 242 15.90 -13.26 -25.00
CA LYS A 242 17.27 -13.45 -25.47
C LYS A 242 17.72 -14.91 -25.28
N ALA A 243 17.51 -15.49 -24.11
CA ALA A 243 17.87 -16.88 -23.82
C ALA A 243 17.14 -17.86 -24.76
N PHE A 244 15.82 -17.67 -24.97
CA PHE A 244 15.07 -18.50 -25.92
C PHE A 244 15.55 -18.33 -27.36
N THR A 245 15.89 -17.10 -27.77
CA THR A 245 16.46 -16.84 -29.10
C THR A 245 17.79 -17.56 -29.32
N GLU A 246 18.67 -17.58 -28.32
CA GLU A 246 19.93 -18.32 -28.36
C GLU A 246 19.70 -19.83 -28.47
N LEU A 247 18.72 -20.38 -27.74
CA LEU A 247 18.35 -21.79 -27.81
C LEU A 247 17.81 -22.18 -29.19
N ILE A 248 16.92 -21.37 -29.77
CA ILE A 248 16.39 -21.58 -31.12
C ILE A 248 17.53 -21.64 -32.13
N ARG A 249 18.46 -20.67 -32.10
CA ARG A 249 19.64 -20.65 -33.00
C ARG A 249 20.49 -21.91 -32.86
N LEU A 250 20.70 -22.38 -31.64
CA LEU A 250 21.42 -23.63 -31.36
C LEU A 250 20.72 -24.84 -31.98
N MET A 251 19.40 -24.94 -31.84
CA MET A 251 18.60 -26.03 -32.41
C MET A 251 18.60 -25.99 -33.95
N GLU A 252 18.44 -24.81 -34.55
CA GLU A 252 18.51 -24.62 -36.01
C GLU A 252 19.86 -25.05 -36.56
N LYS A 253 20.95 -24.66 -35.89
CA LYS A 253 22.31 -25.07 -36.26
C LYS A 253 22.46 -26.60 -36.23
N ARG A 254 22.02 -27.24 -35.15
CA ARG A 254 22.06 -28.72 -35.04
C ARG A 254 21.22 -29.41 -36.10
N SER A 255 20.05 -28.86 -36.42
CA SER A 255 19.19 -29.36 -37.51
C SER A 255 19.92 -29.29 -38.86
N SER A 256 20.60 -28.18 -39.14
CA SER A 256 21.42 -28.02 -40.35
C SER A 256 22.56 -29.05 -40.41
N ASP A 257 23.29 -29.25 -39.31
CA ASP A 257 24.38 -30.24 -39.22
C ASP A 257 23.91 -31.66 -39.54
N VAL A 258 22.77 -32.08 -38.96
CA VAL A 258 22.16 -33.39 -39.22
C VAL A 258 21.75 -33.53 -40.68
N LYS A 259 21.09 -32.52 -41.24
CA LYS A 259 20.70 -32.48 -42.65
C LYS A 259 21.92 -32.62 -43.57
N GLN A 260 23.01 -31.89 -43.30
CA GLN A 260 24.24 -31.96 -44.08
C GLN A 260 24.87 -33.35 -44.00
N LYS A 261 24.93 -33.95 -42.81
CA LYS A 261 25.50 -35.28 -42.60
C LYS A 261 24.71 -36.35 -43.37
N LEU A 262 23.37 -36.31 -43.30
CA LEU A 262 22.48 -37.17 -44.07
C LEU A 262 22.70 -37.04 -45.58
N ARG A 263 22.75 -35.80 -46.10
CA ARG A 263 23.00 -35.56 -47.54
C ARG A 263 24.37 -36.03 -47.98
N SER A 264 25.39 -35.89 -47.13
CA SER A 264 26.73 -36.40 -47.43
C SER A 264 26.77 -37.93 -47.52
N GLN A 265 26.07 -38.62 -46.62
CA GLN A 265 25.98 -40.08 -46.60
C GLN A 265 25.16 -40.58 -47.78
N GLN A 266 24.02 -39.94 -48.09
CA GLN A 266 23.23 -40.19 -49.28
C GLN A 266 24.10 -40.09 -50.54
N LYS A 267 24.87 -39.01 -50.69
CA LYS A 267 25.74 -38.83 -51.86
C LYS A 267 26.79 -39.94 -51.97
N ARG A 268 27.46 -40.32 -50.87
CA ARG A 268 28.45 -41.41 -50.86
C ARG A 268 27.86 -42.75 -51.26
N GLU A 269 26.73 -43.15 -50.67
CA GLU A 269 26.10 -44.44 -51.00
C GLU A 269 25.56 -44.46 -52.43
N VAL A 270 24.98 -43.35 -52.91
CA VAL A 270 24.52 -43.24 -54.32
C VAL A 270 25.70 -43.34 -55.29
N SER A 271 26.82 -42.67 -55.01
CA SER A 271 28.04 -42.80 -55.83
C SER A 271 28.55 -44.24 -55.86
N ARG A 272 28.61 -44.92 -54.70
CA ARG A 272 29.05 -46.32 -54.59
C ARG A 272 28.17 -47.27 -55.42
N VAL A 273 26.86 -47.07 -55.40
CA VAL A 273 25.92 -47.86 -56.19
C VAL A 273 26.07 -47.57 -57.69
N ARG A 274 26.26 -46.30 -58.08
CA ARG A 274 26.50 -45.92 -59.48
C ARG A 274 27.79 -46.52 -60.04
N GLU A 275 28.88 -46.52 -59.28
CA GLU A 275 30.14 -47.15 -59.70
C GLU A 275 29.98 -48.66 -59.93
N LEU A 276 29.19 -49.35 -59.11
CA LEU A 276 28.87 -50.77 -59.32
C LEU A 276 28.00 -50.98 -60.56
N GLN A 277 27.02 -50.09 -60.77
CA GLN A 277 26.17 -50.11 -61.96
C GLN A 277 26.98 -49.91 -63.24
N GLU A 278 27.88 -48.92 -63.29
CA GLU A 278 28.73 -48.65 -64.46
C GLU A 278 29.64 -49.83 -64.79
N LYS A 279 30.23 -50.48 -63.78
CA LYS A 279 31.05 -51.69 -63.97
C LYS A 279 30.25 -52.84 -64.58
N LEU A 280 29.03 -53.08 -64.09
CA LEU A 280 28.14 -54.09 -64.64
C LEU A 280 27.71 -53.77 -66.09
N GLU A 281 27.37 -52.51 -66.37
CA GLU A 281 27.00 -52.07 -67.72
C GLU A 281 28.16 -52.25 -68.71
N GLN A 282 29.39 -51.99 -68.28
CA GLN A 282 30.59 -52.25 -69.07
C GLN A 282 30.81 -53.75 -69.32
N GLU A 283 30.68 -54.58 -68.29
CA GLU A 283 30.80 -56.05 -68.41
C GLU A 283 29.73 -56.62 -69.36
N ILE A 284 28.47 -56.19 -69.23
CA ILE A 284 27.38 -56.57 -70.14
C ILE A 284 27.69 -56.15 -71.58
N SER A 285 28.24 -54.95 -71.78
CA SER A 285 28.59 -54.44 -73.11
C SER A 285 29.72 -55.25 -73.75
N GLU A 286 30.74 -55.63 -72.98
CA GLU A 286 31.80 -56.52 -73.45
C GLU A 286 31.29 -57.92 -73.79
N LEU A 287 30.44 -58.50 -72.93
CA LEU A 287 29.81 -59.80 -73.19
C LEU A 287 28.95 -59.76 -74.46
N LYS A 288 28.17 -58.70 -74.68
CA LYS A 288 27.40 -58.50 -75.92
C LYS A 288 28.29 -58.40 -77.16
N ARG A 289 29.42 -57.70 -77.08
CA ARG A 289 30.40 -57.61 -78.18
C ARG A 289 30.99 -59.00 -78.49
N ARG A 290 31.40 -59.74 -77.46
CA ARG A 290 31.95 -61.10 -77.61
C ARG A 290 30.92 -62.08 -78.19
N ASP A 291 29.67 -62.04 -77.74
CA ASP A 291 28.57 -62.83 -78.30
C ASP A 291 28.37 -62.56 -79.80
N ALA A 292 28.44 -61.29 -80.22
CA ALA A 292 28.37 -60.92 -81.63
C ALA A 292 29.58 -61.43 -82.45
N GLU A 293 30.80 -61.37 -81.90
CA GLU A 293 32.01 -61.91 -82.54
C GLU A 293 31.99 -63.43 -82.68
N LEU A 294 31.51 -64.14 -81.65
CA LEU A 294 31.32 -65.59 -81.71
C LEU A 294 30.27 -65.99 -82.74
N LYS A 295 29.15 -65.26 -82.82
CA LYS A 295 28.14 -65.44 -83.87
C LYS A 295 28.72 -65.19 -85.26
N LEU A 296 29.57 -64.17 -85.45
CA LEU A 296 30.20 -63.93 -86.75
C LEU A 296 31.17 -65.07 -87.11
N LEU A 297 32.00 -65.50 -86.16
CA LEU A 297 32.96 -66.58 -86.36
C LEU A 297 32.26 -67.91 -86.66
N SER A 298 31.10 -68.20 -86.05
CA SER A 298 30.35 -69.44 -86.31
C SER A 298 29.77 -69.53 -87.73
N HIS A 299 29.63 -68.41 -88.43
CA HIS A 299 29.12 -68.35 -89.80
C HIS A 299 30.24 -68.16 -90.86
N THR A 300 31.51 -68.22 -90.47
CA THR A 300 32.63 -68.10 -91.42
C THR A 300 32.82 -69.39 -92.22
N GLU A 301 33.05 -69.28 -93.52
CA GLU A 301 33.40 -70.43 -94.39
C GLU A 301 34.93 -70.68 -94.42
N ASP A 302 35.74 -69.74 -93.91
CA ASP A 302 37.20 -69.87 -93.81
C ASP A 302 37.59 -70.69 -92.57
N HIS A 303 37.96 -71.95 -92.82
CA HIS A 303 38.33 -72.93 -91.81
C HIS A 303 39.61 -72.53 -91.05
N ASN A 304 40.57 -71.85 -91.68
CA ASN A 304 41.81 -71.42 -91.03
C ASN A 304 41.53 -70.22 -90.10
N HIS A 305 40.73 -69.25 -90.54
CA HIS A 305 40.31 -68.13 -89.71
C HIS A 305 39.53 -68.60 -88.47
N PHE A 306 38.63 -69.58 -88.63
CA PHE A 306 37.93 -70.19 -87.50
C PHE A 306 38.92 -70.78 -86.47
N LEU A 307 39.84 -71.65 -86.92
CA LEU A 307 40.78 -72.34 -86.04
C LEU A 307 41.79 -71.39 -85.36
N HIS A 308 42.19 -70.30 -86.03
CA HIS A 308 43.10 -69.31 -85.45
C HIS A 308 42.40 -68.37 -84.45
N SER A 309 41.16 -67.94 -84.71
CA SER A 309 40.46 -66.95 -83.86
C SER A 309 39.65 -67.57 -82.72
N TYR A 310 39.22 -68.84 -82.85
CA TYR A 310 38.39 -69.52 -81.85
C TYR A 310 39.06 -69.64 -80.46
N PRO A 311 40.34 -70.03 -80.31
CA PRO A 311 40.99 -70.18 -79.00
C PRO A 311 41.03 -68.88 -78.20
N SER A 312 41.26 -67.74 -78.87
CA SER A 312 41.32 -66.41 -78.24
C SER A 312 39.96 -65.92 -77.74
N LEU A 313 38.87 -66.32 -78.40
CA LEU A 313 37.50 -65.97 -77.99
C LEU A 313 36.94 -66.93 -76.94
N SER A 314 37.31 -68.22 -77.01
CA SER A 314 36.86 -69.26 -76.07
C SER A 314 37.50 -69.15 -74.69
N ALA A 315 38.76 -68.74 -74.58
CA ALA A 315 39.48 -68.64 -73.30
C ALA A 315 38.96 -67.54 -72.36
N LEU A 316 38.14 -66.62 -72.88
CA LEU A 316 37.53 -65.51 -72.12
C LEU A 316 36.05 -65.75 -71.79
N SER A 317 35.49 -66.91 -72.15
CA SER A 317 34.09 -67.26 -71.85
C SER A 317 33.90 -67.85 -70.45
N GLU A 318 34.98 -68.13 -69.72
CA GLU A 318 34.87 -68.53 -68.32
C GLU A 318 34.45 -67.31 -67.48
N PRO A 319 33.41 -67.46 -66.64
CA PRO A 319 32.85 -66.34 -65.90
C PRO A 319 33.92 -65.80 -64.95
N THR A 320 34.46 -64.61 -65.24
CA THR A 320 35.59 -64.12 -64.45
C THR A 320 35.16 -63.73 -63.03
N HIS A 321 33.91 -63.36 -62.78
CA HIS A 321 33.43 -63.12 -61.42
C HIS A 321 31.94 -63.41 -61.24
N SER A 322 31.59 -64.56 -60.63
CA SER A 322 30.27 -64.77 -60.02
C SER A 322 30.16 -64.03 -58.67
N SER A 323 30.56 -62.76 -58.60
CA SER A 323 30.28 -61.96 -57.40
C SER A 323 28.82 -61.56 -57.42
N SER A 324 27.97 -62.38 -56.81
CA SER A 324 26.61 -62.00 -56.42
C SER A 324 26.68 -60.65 -55.72
N ILE A 325 26.18 -59.58 -56.36
CA ILE A 325 26.19 -58.24 -55.78
C ILE A 325 25.28 -58.29 -54.57
N ASN A 326 25.89 -58.31 -53.39
CA ASN A 326 25.16 -58.34 -52.13
C ASN A 326 24.63 -56.93 -51.86
N ILE A 327 23.44 -56.62 -52.36
CA ILE A 327 22.72 -55.40 -52.05
C ILE A 327 22.19 -55.55 -50.62
N ARG A 328 22.89 -54.96 -49.64
CA ARG A 328 22.39 -54.90 -48.27
C ARG A 328 21.07 -54.10 -48.23
N PRO A 329 20.12 -54.47 -47.33
CA PRO A 329 18.84 -53.76 -47.19
C PRO A 329 19.00 -52.26 -46.89
N LEU A 330 18.00 -51.48 -47.30
CA LEU A 330 17.93 -50.01 -47.29
C LEU A 330 17.87 -49.33 -45.90
N SER A 331 18.20 -50.01 -44.80
CA SER A 331 18.02 -49.51 -43.44
C SER A 331 19.02 -48.41 -42.99
N TYR A 332 19.67 -47.72 -43.93
CA TYR A 332 20.80 -46.81 -43.67
C TYR A 332 20.46 -45.56 -42.83
N PHE A 333 19.16 -45.25 -42.66
CA PHE A 333 18.71 -43.98 -42.09
C PHE A 333 17.65 -44.12 -40.99
N GLU A 334 17.11 -45.32 -40.74
CA GLU A 334 16.04 -45.53 -39.76
C GLU A 334 16.49 -45.17 -38.33
N ASP A 335 17.75 -45.48 -37.99
CA ASP A 335 18.38 -45.18 -36.70
C ASP A 335 18.44 -43.67 -36.38
N VAL A 336 18.49 -42.81 -37.40
CA VAL A 336 18.59 -41.35 -37.21
C VAL A 336 17.29 -40.79 -36.66
N THR A 337 16.15 -41.29 -37.14
CA THR A 337 14.82 -40.89 -36.68
C THR A 337 14.56 -41.30 -35.24
N ALA A 338 14.98 -42.51 -34.86
CA ALA A 338 14.90 -43.00 -33.49
C ALA A 338 15.79 -42.17 -32.55
N ALA A 339 17.02 -41.88 -32.96
CA ALA A 339 17.94 -41.04 -32.18
C ALA A 339 17.42 -39.60 -32.00
N LEU A 340 16.84 -38.99 -33.05
CA LEU A 340 16.23 -37.65 -32.96
C LEU A 340 15.01 -37.64 -32.03
N SER A 341 14.20 -38.70 -32.05
CA SER A 341 13.05 -38.84 -31.13
C SER A 341 13.52 -38.94 -29.67
N ALA A 342 14.57 -39.71 -29.39
CA ALA A 342 15.16 -39.80 -28.06
C ALA A 342 15.73 -38.46 -27.56
N VAL A 343 16.33 -37.65 -28.45
CA VAL A 343 16.81 -36.29 -28.12
C VAL A 343 15.63 -35.37 -27.79
N ARG A 344 14.55 -35.41 -28.58
CA ARG A 344 13.32 -34.64 -28.33
C ARG A 344 12.75 -34.96 -26.95
N ASP A 345 12.63 -36.24 -26.62
CA ASP A 345 12.01 -36.69 -25.37
C ASP A 345 12.82 -36.21 -24.16
N LYS A 346 14.15 -36.34 -24.21
CA LYS A 346 15.04 -35.78 -23.18
C LYS A 346 14.90 -34.26 -23.03
N LEU A 347 14.77 -33.54 -24.13
CA LEU A 347 14.55 -32.09 -24.10
C LEU A 347 13.21 -31.74 -23.44
N GLN A 348 12.14 -32.49 -23.72
CA GLN A 348 10.85 -32.31 -23.06
C GLN A 348 10.91 -32.58 -21.57
N ASP A 349 11.67 -33.58 -21.14
CA ASP A 349 11.79 -33.92 -19.72
C ASP A 349 12.57 -32.84 -18.96
N VAL A 350 13.69 -32.37 -19.51
CA VAL A 350 14.44 -31.23 -18.93
C VAL A 350 13.57 -29.98 -18.84
N LEU A 351 12.79 -29.70 -19.89
CA LEU A 351 11.86 -28.58 -19.87
C LEU A 351 10.80 -28.77 -18.78
N ARG A 352 10.24 -29.97 -18.59
CA ARG A 352 9.26 -30.24 -17.54
C ARG A 352 9.82 -30.05 -16.12
N GLU A 353 11.02 -30.56 -15.85
CA GLU A 353 11.66 -30.49 -14.54
C GLU A 353 12.03 -29.04 -14.16
N GLU A 354 12.58 -28.29 -15.11
CA GLU A 354 13.05 -26.93 -14.83
C GLU A 354 11.93 -25.88 -14.94
N TRP A 355 10.80 -26.16 -15.61
CA TRP A 355 9.69 -25.21 -15.75
C TRP A 355 9.07 -24.78 -14.42
N THR A 356 9.06 -25.67 -13.42
CA THR A 356 8.59 -25.34 -12.07
C THR A 356 9.47 -24.31 -11.36
N ASN A 357 10.74 -24.16 -11.77
CA ASN A 357 11.68 -23.20 -11.21
C ASN A 357 11.63 -21.83 -11.89
N ILE A 358 11.01 -21.74 -13.09
CA ILE A 358 10.92 -20.51 -13.91
C ILE A 358 9.67 -19.69 -13.55
N SER A 359 8.71 -20.28 -12.83
CA SER A 359 7.55 -19.52 -12.32
C SER A 359 8.05 -18.45 -11.35
N PRO A 360 7.71 -17.17 -11.54
CA PRO A 360 8.06 -16.14 -10.57
C PRO A 360 7.56 -16.59 -9.20
N THR A 361 8.47 -16.73 -8.24
CA THR A 361 8.10 -16.80 -6.83
C THR A 361 7.21 -15.58 -6.59
N GLU A 362 5.99 -15.76 -6.06
CA GLU A 362 5.09 -14.65 -5.72
C GLU A 362 5.87 -13.61 -4.91
N VAL A 363 6.32 -12.54 -5.57
CA VAL A 363 6.86 -11.37 -4.90
C VAL A 363 5.64 -10.55 -4.55
N ASP A 364 5.03 -10.91 -3.43
CA ASP A 364 3.81 -10.32 -2.91
C ASP A 364 4.14 -8.93 -2.34
N VAL A 365 4.18 -7.93 -3.21
CA VAL A 365 4.55 -6.55 -2.85
C VAL A 365 3.38 -5.82 -2.18
N LEU A 366 2.12 -6.30 -2.26
CA LEU A 366 0.97 -5.47 -1.87
C LEU A 366 -0.18 -6.15 -1.10
N LEU A 367 -0.09 -7.43 -0.74
CA LEU A 367 -0.93 -7.99 0.32
C LEU A 367 -0.07 -8.38 1.51
N PRO A 368 -0.57 -8.33 2.76
CA PRO A 368 0.08 -9.08 3.80
C PRO A 368 0.01 -10.54 3.37
N ALA A 369 1.10 -11.05 2.79
CA ALA A 369 1.27 -12.43 2.37
C ALA A 369 0.56 -13.36 3.34
N ALA A 370 -0.29 -14.21 2.80
CA ALA A 370 -1.22 -15.02 3.57
C ALA A 370 -0.48 -15.67 4.75
N GLU A 371 -1.13 -15.65 5.91
CA GLU A 371 -0.67 -16.38 7.08
C GLU A 371 -0.30 -17.82 6.66
N PRO A 372 0.92 -18.31 7.02
CA PRO A 372 1.39 -19.59 6.53
C PRO A 372 0.37 -20.72 6.81
N ALA A 373 0.07 -21.53 5.81
CA ALA A 373 -0.90 -22.63 5.96
C ALA A 373 -0.28 -23.88 6.61
N THR A 374 1.06 -23.97 6.66
CA THR A 374 1.79 -25.14 7.17
C THR A 374 2.77 -24.75 8.26
N ARG A 375 2.99 -25.65 9.23
CA ARG A 375 3.99 -25.47 10.31
C ARG A 375 5.39 -25.14 9.79
N ALA A 376 5.81 -25.80 8.69
CA ALA A 376 7.07 -25.51 8.02
C ALA A 376 7.11 -24.09 7.43
N GLY A 377 5.97 -23.57 6.95
CA GLY A 377 5.85 -22.19 6.50
C GLY A 377 6.06 -21.18 7.64
N PHE A 378 5.56 -21.47 8.85
CA PHE A 378 5.77 -20.62 10.03
C PHE A 378 7.25 -20.54 10.46
N PHE A 379 8.03 -21.61 10.26
CA PHE A 379 9.45 -21.61 10.62
C PHE A 379 10.28 -20.61 9.81
N LYS A 380 9.82 -20.18 8.63
CA LYS A 380 10.46 -19.08 7.89
C LYS A 380 10.49 -17.75 8.68
N TYR A 381 9.60 -17.60 9.65
CA TYR A 381 9.47 -16.43 10.52
C TYR A 381 9.90 -16.72 11.95
N SER A 382 10.60 -17.83 12.20
CA SER A 382 11.00 -18.23 13.55
C SER A 382 11.88 -17.17 14.21
N GLN A 383 11.51 -16.73 15.41
CA GLN A 383 12.28 -15.81 16.22
C GLN A 383 12.81 -16.53 17.46
N GLU A 384 14.12 -16.42 17.73
CA GLU A 384 14.68 -16.85 19.01
C GLU A 384 14.29 -15.84 20.09
N ILE A 385 13.57 -16.31 21.11
CA ILE A 385 13.05 -15.47 22.20
C ILE A 385 13.84 -15.75 23.48
N THR A 386 14.31 -14.68 24.12
CA THR A 386 15.04 -14.71 25.38
C THR A 386 14.32 -13.86 26.42
N LEU A 387 13.97 -14.43 27.56
CA LEU A 387 13.34 -13.72 28.67
C LEU A 387 14.31 -12.71 29.29
N ASP A 388 13.80 -11.50 29.55
CA ASP A 388 14.58 -10.43 30.15
C ASP A 388 14.60 -10.54 31.68
N PRO A 389 15.77 -10.80 32.30
CA PRO A 389 15.90 -10.86 33.75
C PRO A 389 15.53 -9.54 34.46
N ASN A 390 15.55 -8.41 33.76
CA ASN A 390 15.16 -7.11 34.31
C ASN A 390 13.64 -6.97 34.45
N THR A 391 12.86 -7.72 33.67
CA THR A 391 11.40 -7.70 33.74
C THR A 391 10.83 -8.78 34.65
N ALA A 392 11.57 -9.89 34.84
CA ALA A 392 11.10 -11.06 35.56
C ALA A 392 10.67 -10.77 37.00
N ASN A 393 9.49 -11.24 37.37
CA ASN A 393 9.04 -11.24 38.76
C ASN A 393 10.03 -12.03 39.66
N THR A 394 10.15 -11.63 40.93
CA THR A 394 11.08 -12.26 41.88
C THR A 394 10.71 -13.69 42.24
N ARG A 395 9.53 -14.19 41.89
CA ARG A 395 9.14 -15.61 42.05
C ARG A 395 9.49 -16.48 40.85
N LEU A 396 10.08 -15.90 39.80
CA LEU A 396 10.52 -16.64 38.62
C LEU A 396 12.03 -16.89 38.66
N VAL A 397 12.44 -18.10 38.31
CA VAL A 397 13.84 -18.42 37.98
C VAL A 397 13.95 -18.57 36.48
N LEU A 398 14.86 -17.81 35.87
CA LEU A 398 15.20 -17.94 34.45
C LEU A 398 16.38 -18.90 34.27
N SER A 399 16.24 -19.88 33.39
CA SER A 399 17.25 -20.90 33.09
C SER A 399 17.38 -21.15 31.58
N GLU A 400 18.26 -22.07 31.19
CA GLU A 400 18.48 -22.46 29.79
C GLU A 400 18.83 -21.30 28.85
N GLY A 401 19.71 -20.42 29.31
CA GLY A 401 20.10 -19.22 28.57
C GLY A 401 19.02 -18.14 28.53
N GLY A 402 18.04 -18.18 29.44
CA GLY A 402 16.93 -17.23 29.49
C GLY A 402 15.71 -17.67 28.68
N ARG A 403 15.69 -18.87 28.10
CA ARG A 403 14.52 -19.38 27.36
C ARG A 403 13.46 -19.99 28.26
N LYS A 404 13.81 -20.38 29.49
CA LYS A 404 12.91 -21.09 30.40
C LYS A 404 12.65 -20.29 31.67
N ALA A 405 11.39 -20.19 32.04
CA ALA A 405 10.94 -19.64 33.32
C ALA A 405 10.36 -20.76 34.19
N THR A 406 10.69 -20.75 35.47
CA THR A 406 10.16 -21.68 36.48
C THR A 406 9.60 -20.88 37.65
N PHE A 407 8.36 -21.19 38.06
CA PHE A 407 7.78 -20.60 39.26
C PHE A 407 8.29 -21.32 40.52
N VAL A 408 8.88 -20.56 41.44
CA VAL A 408 9.53 -21.11 42.64
C VAL A 408 9.01 -20.49 43.92
N LYS A 409 9.07 -21.27 45.01
CA LYS A 409 8.65 -20.82 46.34
C LYS A 409 9.56 -19.73 46.91
N GLN A 410 10.86 -19.77 46.64
CA GLN A 410 11.80 -18.77 47.19
C GLN A 410 11.87 -17.54 46.28
N GLN A 411 11.80 -16.34 46.85
CA GLN A 411 12.06 -15.11 46.10
C GLN A 411 13.52 -15.01 45.69
N GLN A 412 13.74 -14.70 44.42
CA GLN A 412 15.05 -14.52 43.82
C GLN A 412 15.59 -13.12 44.12
N SER A 413 16.90 -13.04 44.38
CA SER A 413 17.62 -11.81 44.70
C SER A 413 17.94 -10.98 43.45
N TYR A 414 16.95 -10.71 42.62
CA TYR A 414 17.14 -9.84 41.47
C TYR A 414 17.31 -8.37 41.87
N SER A 415 18.14 -7.63 41.14
CA SER A 415 18.33 -6.20 41.35
C SER A 415 17.03 -5.42 41.11
N ARG A 416 16.84 -4.33 41.85
CA ARG A 416 15.71 -3.40 41.62
C ARG A 416 15.85 -2.79 40.23
N HIS A 417 14.78 -2.87 39.44
CA HIS A 417 14.73 -2.34 38.08
C HIS A 417 13.32 -1.79 37.81
N PRO A 418 13.17 -0.63 37.13
CA PRO A 418 11.85 -0.05 36.87
C PRO A 418 10.96 -0.93 35.99
N ASP A 419 11.55 -1.70 35.08
CA ASP A 419 10.79 -2.61 34.19
C ASP A 419 10.37 -3.94 34.87
N ARG A 420 10.74 -4.15 36.13
CA ARG A 420 10.47 -5.41 36.85
C ARG A 420 9.00 -5.50 37.25
N PHE A 421 8.36 -6.62 36.94
CA PHE A 421 7.06 -6.94 37.52
C PHE A 421 7.22 -7.17 39.03
N THR A 422 6.73 -6.21 39.82
CA THR A 422 6.84 -6.22 41.30
C THR A 422 5.59 -6.69 42.01
N GLY A 423 4.47 -6.84 41.29
CA GLY A 423 3.22 -7.37 41.82
C GLY A 423 3.28 -8.87 42.17
N CYS A 424 2.16 -9.41 42.67
CA CYS A 424 2.05 -10.82 43.04
C CYS A 424 2.03 -11.79 41.86
N TYR A 425 1.94 -11.30 40.63
CA TYR A 425 1.80 -12.12 39.43
C TYR A 425 3.18 -12.48 38.86
N ALA A 426 3.42 -13.78 38.66
CA ALA A 426 4.69 -14.32 38.19
C ALA A 426 4.84 -14.13 36.67
N GLN A 427 5.16 -12.91 36.26
CA GLN A 427 5.25 -12.47 34.86
C GLN A 427 6.68 -12.14 34.44
N VAL A 428 6.96 -12.30 33.15
CA VAL A 428 8.23 -11.91 32.52
C VAL A 428 7.99 -11.61 31.03
N LEU A 429 8.75 -10.66 30.48
CA LEU A 429 8.78 -10.34 29.05
C LEU A 429 10.10 -10.75 28.40
N SER A 430 10.08 -10.87 27.07
CA SER A 430 11.24 -11.05 26.22
C SER A 430 12.09 -9.78 26.12
N ARG A 431 13.39 -9.98 25.85
CA ARG A 431 14.32 -8.91 25.49
C ARG A 431 14.05 -8.39 24.09
N GLU A 432 13.73 -9.30 23.19
CA GLU A 432 13.52 -9.03 21.78
C GLU A 432 12.23 -8.20 21.61
N SER A 433 12.36 -7.16 20.80
CA SER A 433 11.27 -6.31 20.35
C SER A 433 10.77 -6.85 19.02
N LEU A 434 9.52 -7.31 18.99
CA LEU A 434 8.90 -8.00 17.87
C LEU A 434 8.22 -6.98 16.97
N THR A 435 8.78 -6.81 15.77
CA THR A 435 8.27 -5.94 14.71
C THR A 435 8.32 -6.73 13.39
N GLY A 436 7.29 -6.60 12.56
CA GLY A 436 7.13 -7.43 11.35
C GLY A 436 6.52 -8.81 11.64
N ARG A 437 6.97 -9.83 10.90
CA ARG A 437 6.47 -11.21 11.03
C ARG A 437 7.35 -12.03 11.93
N CYS A 438 6.77 -12.60 12.97
CA CYS A 438 7.48 -13.41 13.95
C CYS A 438 6.65 -14.64 14.29
N TYR A 439 7.34 -15.76 14.50
CA TYR A 439 6.77 -16.99 14.99
C TYR A 439 7.64 -17.58 16.11
N TRP A 440 7.02 -18.05 17.18
CA TRP A 440 7.72 -18.79 18.23
C TRP A 440 6.78 -19.83 18.84
N GLU A 441 7.37 -20.87 19.45
CA GLU A 441 6.61 -21.88 20.20
C GLU A 441 6.98 -21.81 21.68
N VAL A 442 5.99 -21.92 22.55
CA VAL A 442 6.15 -22.01 24.00
C VAL A 442 5.67 -23.37 24.46
N GLU A 443 6.57 -24.17 25.02
CA GLU A 443 6.24 -25.42 25.68
C GLU A 443 6.08 -25.17 27.19
N TRP A 444 5.05 -25.74 27.79
CA TRP A 444 4.73 -25.51 29.19
C TRP A 444 4.41 -26.81 29.92
N ARG A 445 4.65 -26.81 31.23
CA ARG A 445 4.34 -27.92 32.15
C ARG A 445 3.78 -27.34 33.43
N GLY A 446 2.72 -27.94 33.97
CA GLY A 446 2.10 -27.44 35.19
C GLY A 446 0.59 -27.47 35.17
N GLY A 447 -0.02 -26.65 36.04
CA GLY A 447 -1.47 -26.42 36.12
C GLY A 447 -2.00 -25.53 34.99
N ALA A 448 -1.38 -24.35 34.82
CA ALA A 448 -1.72 -23.38 33.79
C ALA A 448 -0.54 -22.47 33.43
N VAL A 449 -0.55 -21.93 32.21
CA VAL A 449 0.34 -20.88 31.72
C VAL A 449 -0.47 -19.87 30.92
N ARG A 450 -0.09 -18.60 30.96
CA ARG A 450 -0.62 -17.61 30.04
C ARG A 450 0.49 -17.11 29.12
N VAL A 451 0.32 -17.35 27.82
CA VAL A 451 1.24 -16.92 26.77
C VAL A 451 0.75 -15.59 26.23
N ALA A 452 1.58 -14.56 26.23
CA ALA A 452 1.17 -13.19 25.95
C ALA A 452 2.08 -12.47 24.96
N VAL A 453 1.54 -11.41 24.39
CA VAL A 453 2.32 -10.32 23.79
C VAL A 453 1.88 -9.01 24.41
N ALA A 454 2.83 -8.11 24.71
CA ALA A 454 2.52 -6.85 25.36
C ALA A 454 3.40 -5.71 24.87
N TYR A 455 2.89 -4.48 24.97
CA TYR A 455 3.72 -3.29 24.83
C TYR A 455 4.67 -3.14 26.01
N LYS A 456 5.84 -2.55 25.74
CA LYS A 456 6.86 -2.32 26.76
C LYS A 456 6.36 -1.43 27.91
N ASN A 457 5.41 -0.54 27.64
CA ASN A 457 4.84 0.40 28.61
C ASN A 457 3.64 -0.15 29.41
N ILE A 458 3.43 -1.48 29.43
CA ILE A 458 2.53 -2.14 30.38
C ILE A 458 2.92 -1.80 31.83
N SER A 459 1.93 -1.65 32.71
CA SER A 459 2.20 -1.36 34.13
C SER A 459 3.01 -2.50 34.77
N ARG A 460 3.98 -2.14 35.61
CA ARG A 460 4.94 -3.09 36.22
C ARG A 460 4.73 -3.27 37.72
N ALA A 461 4.01 -2.36 38.34
CA ALA A 461 3.87 -2.27 39.79
C ALA A 461 2.40 -2.23 40.20
N GLY A 462 2.13 -2.72 41.40
CA GLY A 462 0.78 -2.76 41.98
C GLY A 462 0.17 -4.15 42.02
N TRP A 463 -1.04 -4.20 42.57
CA TRP A 463 -1.84 -5.42 42.78
C TRP A 463 -3.09 -5.46 41.89
N GLY A 464 -3.32 -4.38 41.12
CA GLY A 464 -4.47 -4.27 40.22
C GLY A 464 -4.23 -4.91 38.86
N ASP A 465 -5.32 -5.06 38.12
CA ASP A 465 -5.38 -5.71 36.82
C ASP A 465 -4.50 -5.06 35.74
N GLU A 466 -4.18 -3.77 35.89
CA GLU A 466 -3.38 -2.99 34.93
C GLU A 466 -1.98 -3.57 34.66
N CYS A 467 -1.42 -4.38 35.57
CA CYS A 467 -0.10 -4.99 35.41
C CYS A 467 -0.14 -6.45 34.93
N VAL A 468 -1.33 -7.04 34.75
CA VAL A 468 -1.53 -8.45 34.40
C VAL A 468 -1.77 -8.63 32.90
N PHE A 469 -1.06 -9.54 32.25
CA PHE A 469 -1.26 -9.82 30.83
C PHE A 469 -2.72 -10.18 30.50
N GLY A 470 -3.31 -9.46 29.55
CA GLY A 470 -4.70 -9.63 29.09
C GLY A 470 -5.75 -8.81 29.85
N LEU A 471 -5.42 -8.28 31.05
CA LEU A 471 -6.35 -7.48 31.86
C LEU A 471 -6.16 -5.97 31.69
N ASN A 472 -5.62 -5.56 30.54
CA ASN A 472 -5.40 -4.18 30.15
C ASN A 472 -5.42 -4.08 28.61
N ASP A 473 -5.43 -2.84 28.12
CA ASP A 473 -5.43 -2.50 26.70
C ASP A 473 -4.04 -2.60 26.03
N LYS A 474 -2.99 -2.98 26.79
CA LYS A 474 -1.59 -3.06 26.33
C LYS A 474 -1.08 -4.48 26.14
N SER A 475 -1.90 -5.50 26.39
CA SER A 475 -1.48 -6.90 26.29
C SER A 475 -2.59 -7.83 25.84
N TRP A 476 -2.22 -8.78 24.98
CA TRP A 476 -3.08 -9.85 24.49
C TRP A 476 -2.52 -11.16 24.99
N SER A 477 -3.37 -12.04 25.52
CA SER A 477 -2.89 -13.28 26.10
C SER A 477 -3.82 -14.46 25.86
N LEU A 478 -3.22 -15.63 25.73
CA LEU A 478 -3.91 -16.91 25.72
C LEU A 478 -3.59 -17.64 27.02
N ASP A 479 -4.59 -17.76 27.88
CA ASP A 479 -4.58 -18.62 29.05
C ASP A 479 -4.76 -20.07 28.62
N CYS A 480 -3.83 -20.91 29.05
CA CYS A 480 -3.72 -22.31 28.69
C CYS A 480 -3.72 -23.13 29.97
N ASN A 481 -4.77 -23.90 30.19
CA ASN A 481 -4.84 -24.90 31.25
C ASN A 481 -5.05 -26.28 30.63
N LYS A 482 -5.02 -27.34 31.45
CA LYS A 482 -5.11 -28.73 30.95
C LYS A 482 -6.40 -29.08 30.22
N ASN A 483 -7.47 -28.30 30.42
CA ASN A 483 -8.82 -28.63 29.99
C ASN A 483 -9.41 -27.62 29.00
N SER A 484 -8.81 -26.44 28.85
CA SER A 484 -9.40 -25.33 28.10
C SER A 484 -8.37 -24.25 27.75
N TYR A 485 -8.70 -23.48 26.72
CA TYR A 485 -8.01 -22.27 26.33
C TYR A 485 -8.94 -21.08 26.51
N SER A 486 -8.40 -19.95 26.96
CA SER A 486 -9.15 -18.71 27.09
C SER A 486 -8.32 -17.54 26.60
N PHE A 487 -8.88 -16.75 25.69
CA PHE A 487 -8.22 -15.57 25.15
C PHE A 487 -8.65 -14.33 25.94
N CYS A 488 -7.67 -13.58 26.45
CA CYS A 488 -7.91 -12.39 27.27
C CYS A 488 -7.34 -11.13 26.61
N TYR A 489 -8.18 -10.11 26.49
CA TYR A 489 -7.77 -8.75 26.11
C TYR A 489 -8.66 -7.71 26.81
N ASN A 490 -8.04 -6.68 27.41
CA ASN A 490 -8.74 -5.61 28.11
C ASN A 490 -9.80 -6.10 29.13
N SER A 491 -9.44 -7.13 29.90
CA SER A 491 -10.29 -7.79 30.90
C SER A 491 -11.52 -8.51 30.34
N ILE A 492 -11.60 -8.67 29.02
CA ILE A 492 -12.60 -9.50 28.36
C ILE A 492 -11.97 -10.88 28.14
N ASP A 493 -12.61 -11.90 28.70
CA ASP A 493 -12.21 -13.29 28.56
C ASP A 493 -13.13 -14.01 27.56
N THR A 494 -12.53 -14.68 26.58
CA THR A 494 -13.22 -15.38 25.49
C THR A 494 -12.78 -16.84 25.48
N LEU A 495 -13.71 -17.76 25.74
CA LEU A 495 -13.41 -19.19 25.69
C LEU A 495 -13.03 -19.63 24.28
N VAL A 496 -11.93 -20.37 24.16
CA VAL A 496 -11.37 -20.85 22.90
C VAL A 496 -11.43 -22.37 22.85
N SER A 497 -11.94 -22.91 21.73
CA SER A 497 -12.01 -24.35 21.49
C SER A 497 -10.82 -24.84 20.67
N GLY A 498 -10.26 -26.00 21.01
CA GLY A 498 -9.20 -26.61 20.22
C GLY A 498 -8.58 -27.86 20.90
N PRO A 499 -7.73 -28.59 20.16
CA PRO A 499 -7.05 -29.76 20.71
C PRO A 499 -6.07 -29.36 21.80
N GLN A 500 -6.07 -30.09 22.90
CA GLN A 500 -5.17 -29.82 24.03
C GLN A 500 -3.71 -30.15 23.66
N SER A 501 -2.82 -29.23 23.97
CA SER A 501 -1.37 -29.37 23.80
C SER A 501 -0.61 -28.64 24.90
N SER A 502 0.49 -29.26 25.34
CA SER A 502 1.52 -28.63 26.18
C SER A 502 2.40 -27.64 25.42
N ARG A 503 2.09 -27.35 24.15
CA ARG A 503 2.83 -26.41 23.32
C ARG A 503 1.90 -25.49 22.53
N VAL A 504 2.20 -24.20 22.61
CA VAL A 504 1.46 -23.14 21.94
C VAL A 504 2.38 -22.46 20.93
N GLY A 505 1.96 -22.40 19.67
CA GLY A 505 2.58 -21.60 18.63
C GLY A 505 1.97 -20.21 18.61
N VAL A 506 2.78 -19.17 18.49
CA VAL A 506 2.31 -17.79 18.36
C VAL A 506 2.87 -17.21 17.07
N TYR A 507 1.96 -16.71 16.22
CA TYR A 507 2.30 -15.99 15.02
C TYR A 507 1.87 -14.53 15.15
N LEU A 508 2.78 -13.62 14.85
CA LEU A 508 2.55 -12.18 14.83
C LEU A 508 2.88 -11.67 13.44
N ASP A 509 1.95 -10.99 12.78
CA ASP A 509 2.23 -10.05 11.70
C ASP A 509 1.89 -8.65 12.19
N HIS A 510 2.90 -7.98 12.74
CA HIS A 510 2.76 -6.66 13.34
C HIS A 510 2.26 -5.61 12.34
N ARG A 511 2.75 -5.67 11.09
CA ARG A 511 2.37 -4.71 10.03
C ARG A 511 0.94 -4.94 9.56
N ALA A 512 0.54 -6.20 9.41
CA ALA A 512 -0.81 -6.56 9.02
C ALA A 512 -1.81 -6.44 10.18
N GLY A 513 -1.34 -6.32 11.42
CA GLY A 513 -2.21 -6.29 12.58
C GLY A 513 -2.79 -7.65 12.97
N VAL A 514 -2.09 -8.75 12.64
CA VAL A 514 -2.54 -10.13 12.92
C VAL A 514 -1.78 -10.69 14.10
N LEU A 515 -2.50 -11.29 15.05
CA LEU A 515 -1.93 -12.13 16.11
C LEU A 515 -2.74 -13.42 16.19
N SER A 516 -2.07 -14.55 16.02
CA SER A 516 -2.69 -15.87 16.00
C SER A 516 -2.00 -16.81 16.98
N PHE A 517 -2.82 -17.61 17.66
CA PHE A 517 -2.37 -18.64 18.58
C PHE A 517 -2.76 -20.02 18.06
N TYR A 518 -1.87 -20.97 18.21
CA TYR A 518 -2.00 -22.33 17.68
C TYR A 518 -1.73 -23.36 18.77
N SER A 519 -2.51 -24.43 18.76
CA SER A 519 -2.17 -25.67 19.45
C SER A 519 -1.20 -26.44 18.57
N VAL A 520 -0.05 -26.79 19.11
CA VAL A 520 1.02 -27.49 18.37
C VAL A 520 1.20 -28.87 18.99
N SER A 521 0.76 -29.91 18.29
CA SER A 521 0.95 -31.31 18.68
C SER A 521 1.50 -32.10 17.47
N GLU A 522 0.91 -33.23 17.13
CA GLU A 522 1.13 -33.89 15.83
C GLU A 522 0.62 -33.01 14.68
N ALA A 523 -0.53 -32.36 14.89
CA ALA A 523 -1.09 -31.35 13.99
C ALA A 523 -0.99 -29.96 14.61
N MET A 524 -0.91 -28.93 13.76
CA MET A 524 -0.97 -27.52 14.15
C MET A 524 -2.37 -27.00 13.87
N THR A 525 -3.08 -26.55 14.91
CA THR A 525 -4.48 -26.12 14.82
C THR A 525 -4.63 -24.69 15.33
N LEU A 526 -5.26 -23.82 14.55
CA LEU A 526 -5.57 -22.45 14.97
C LEU A 526 -6.53 -22.48 16.17
N LEU A 527 -6.13 -21.84 17.26
CA LEU A 527 -6.95 -21.66 18.46
C LEU A 527 -7.71 -20.34 18.38
N HIS A 528 -6.98 -19.24 18.21
CA HIS A 528 -7.57 -17.91 18.21
C HIS A 528 -6.78 -16.97 17.31
N ARG A 529 -7.48 -16.02 16.67
CA ARG A 529 -6.90 -14.98 15.85
C ARG A 529 -7.51 -13.63 16.18
N VAL A 530 -6.65 -12.64 16.37
CA VAL A 530 -7.02 -11.24 16.54
C VAL A 530 -6.54 -10.44 15.34
N GLN A 531 -7.41 -9.55 14.88
CA GLN A 531 -7.11 -8.53 13.90
C GLN A 531 -7.20 -7.17 14.60
N THR A 532 -6.09 -6.47 14.77
CA THR A 532 -6.02 -5.18 15.49
C THR A 532 -4.87 -4.31 15.00
N THR A 533 -4.86 -3.03 15.35
CA THR A 533 -3.75 -2.12 14.99
C THR A 533 -2.76 -2.05 16.13
N PHE A 534 -1.54 -2.54 15.90
CA PHE A 534 -0.47 -2.40 16.88
C PHE A 534 0.22 -1.04 16.77
N THR A 535 0.23 -0.27 17.86
CA THR A 535 0.77 1.11 17.89
C THR A 535 2.23 1.18 18.31
N GLN A 536 2.76 0.13 18.93
CA GLN A 536 4.14 0.04 19.42
C GLN A 536 4.71 -1.36 19.13
N PRO A 537 6.05 -1.54 19.19
CA PRO A 537 6.64 -2.87 19.18
C PRO A 537 6.13 -3.74 20.34
N LEU A 538 5.98 -5.04 20.07
CA LEU A 538 5.49 -6.02 21.03
C LEU A 538 6.64 -6.82 21.64
N HIS A 539 6.45 -7.30 22.86
CA HIS A 539 7.34 -8.24 23.51
C HIS A 539 6.56 -9.51 23.83
N ALA A 540 7.16 -10.68 23.61
CA ALA A 540 6.59 -11.94 24.04
C ALA A 540 6.63 -12.01 25.58
N GLY A 541 5.61 -12.58 26.19
CA GLY A 541 5.47 -12.66 27.63
C GLY A 541 4.90 -13.99 28.07
N VAL A 542 5.24 -14.37 29.30
CA VAL A 542 4.65 -15.53 29.96
C VAL A 542 4.28 -15.19 31.39
N TYR A 543 3.16 -15.73 31.83
CA TYR A 543 2.72 -15.77 33.21
C TYR A 543 2.56 -17.23 33.63
N LEU A 544 3.13 -17.57 34.80
CA LEU A 544 3.00 -18.90 35.39
C LEU A 544 2.04 -18.82 36.59
N ASP A 545 1.07 -19.73 36.61
CA ASP A 545 0.13 -19.85 37.72
C ASP A 545 0.85 -20.33 39.01
N TYR A 546 0.20 -20.14 40.15
CA TYR A 546 0.76 -20.23 41.50
C TYR A 546 1.16 -21.65 41.99
N ASP A 547 1.09 -22.66 41.12
CA ASP A 547 1.58 -24.00 41.44
C ASP A 547 3.11 -24.07 41.31
N TYR A 548 3.77 -24.36 42.42
CA TYR A 548 5.23 -24.48 42.48
C TYR A 548 5.74 -25.55 41.49
N GLY A 549 6.75 -25.19 40.71
CA GLY A 549 7.32 -26.07 39.70
C GLY A 549 6.64 -25.97 38.32
N ASN A 550 5.63 -25.11 38.15
CA ASN A 550 5.16 -24.73 36.82
C ASN A 550 6.33 -24.14 36.01
N THR A 551 6.42 -24.53 34.73
CA THR A 551 7.46 -24.06 33.83
C THR A 551 6.91 -23.68 32.47
N SER A 552 7.54 -22.69 31.84
CA SER A 552 7.37 -22.36 30.42
C SER A 552 8.73 -22.22 29.76
N GLU A 553 8.89 -22.74 28.56
CA GLU A 553 10.11 -22.69 27.78
C GLU A 553 9.84 -22.25 26.34
N PHE A 554 10.57 -21.24 25.88
CA PHE A 554 10.62 -20.85 24.47
C PHE A 554 11.47 -21.85 23.69
N CYS A 555 10.82 -22.58 22.77
CA CYS A 555 11.43 -23.68 22.04
C CYS A 555 12.43 -23.16 21.00
N LYS A 556 13.52 -23.91 20.81
CA LYS A 556 14.39 -23.73 19.64
C LYS A 556 13.76 -24.43 18.45
N LEU A 557 13.27 -23.63 17.51
CA LEU A 557 12.75 -24.09 16.23
C LEU A 557 13.94 -24.30 15.29
N LYS A 558 14.02 -25.48 14.67
CA LYS A 558 15.10 -25.87 13.75
C LYS A 558 14.57 -25.98 12.34
#